data_AF-A0A7S1DA81-F1
#
_entry.id   AF-A0A7S1DA81-F1
#
_cell.length_a   1.000
_cell.length_b   1.000
_cell.length_c   1.000
_cell.angle_alpha   90.00
_cell.angle_beta   90.00
_cell.angle_gamma   90.00
#
_symmetry.space_group_name_H-M   'P 1'
#
loop_
_entity.id
_entity.type
_entity.pdbx_description
1 polymer ?
#
loop_
_entity_poly.entity_id
_entity_poly.type
_entity_poly.pdbx_seq_one_letter_code
_entity_poly.pdbx_strand_id
1 'polypeptide(L)'
;FQCFDLKNYLESNLHVTGTRWECPVCNNQLLSPYDLLFCELTESLLKQYENEVSSIRDRIELFSNGTWTLRGENKLRHSTKRRASDSSNNTDRNGKTQKRSAPQ
;
A
#
# COMPACT_ATOMS: atom_id res chain seq x y z
N PHE A 1 13.68 -6.24 10.57
CA PHE A 1 13.38 -6.21 12.01
C PHE A 1 12.08 -5.46 12.18
N GLN A 2 11.01 -6.12 12.62
CA GLN A 2 9.67 -5.55 12.71
C GLN A 2 9.08 -5.93 14.06
N CYS A 3 8.53 -4.94 14.76
CA CYS A 3 7.82 -5.14 16.03
C CYS A 3 6.31 -5.14 15.79
N PHE A 4 5.56 -5.59 16.80
CA PHE A 4 4.11 -5.60 16.79
C PHE A 4 3.57 -4.93 18.05
N ASP A 5 2.31 -4.49 17.99
CA ASP A 5 1.65 -3.87 19.13
C ASP A 5 1.33 -4.91 20.22
N LEU A 6 1.86 -4.67 21.42
CA LEU A 6 1.73 -5.60 22.55
C LEU A 6 0.29 -5.74 23.01
N LYS A 7 -0.47 -4.64 23.06
CA LYS A 7 -1.85 -4.66 23.54
C LYS A 7 -2.73 -5.52 22.62
N ASN A 8 -2.68 -5.24 21.32
CA ASN A 8 -3.39 -6.00 20.30
C ASN A 8 -2.98 -7.47 20.30
N TYR A 9 -1.70 -7.77 20.53
CA TYR A 9 -1.20 -9.14 20.64
C TYR A 9 -1.83 -9.89 21.81
N LEU A 10 -1.87 -9.28 23.01
CA LEU A 10 -2.45 -9.88 24.21
C LEU A 10 -3.97 -10.06 24.06
N GLU A 11 -4.68 -9.05 23.56
CA GLU A 11 -6.13 -9.11 23.31
C GLU A 11 -6.48 -10.20 22.29
N SER A 12 -5.69 -10.31 21.21
CA SER A 12 -5.90 -11.34 20.17
C SER A 12 -5.68 -12.76 20.70
N ASN A 13 -4.88 -12.94 21.74
CA ASN A 13 -4.60 -14.24 22.36
C ASN A 13 -5.52 -14.56 23.55
N LEU A 14 -6.27 -13.59 24.07
CA LEU A 14 -7.13 -13.76 25.25
C LEU A 14 -8.33 -14.69 25.00
N HIS A 15 -8.88 -14.67 23.78
CA HIS A 15 -10.16 -15.32 23.45
C HIS A 15 -10.04 -16.56 22.56
N VAL A 16 -8.82 -17.01 22.24
CA VAL A 16 -8.62 -18.15 21.32
C VAL A 16 -8.75 -19.47 22.08
N THR A 17 -9.70 -20.32 21.67
CA THR A 17 -9.80 -21.70 22.14
C THR A 17 -8.73 -22.56 21.47
N GLY A 18 -7.52 -22.51 22.02
CA GLY A 18 -6.32 -23.17 21.50
C GLY A 18 -5.11 -22.23 21.55
N THR A 19 -3.93 -22.74 21.90
CA THR A 19 -2.70 -21.93 22.01
C THR A 19 -2.21 -21.49 20.64
N ARG A 20 -2.25 -20.19 20.33
CA ARG A 20 -1.39 -19.61 19.30
C ARG A 20 -0.76 -18.30 19.73
N TRP A 21 0.04 -18.45 20.79
CA TRP A 21 1.13 -17.57 21.16
C TRP A 21 2.23 -17.56 20.07
N GLU A 22 1.87 -17.24 18.83
CA GLU A 22 2.78 -17.22 17.67
C GLU A 22 3.16 -15.77 17.37
N CYS A 23 4.40 -15.53 16.95
CA CYS A 23 4.83 -14.20 16.52
C CYS A 23 4.04 -13.77 15.27
N PRO A 24 3.33 -12.61 15.29
CA PRO A 24 2.53 -12.14 14.15
C PRO A 24 3.38 -11.61 12.98
N VAL A 25 4.70 -11.53 13.15
CA VAL A 25 5.63 -10.98 12.17
C VAL A 25 6.36 -12.10 11.41
N CYS A 26 6.84 -13.12 12.11
CA CYS A 26 7.63 -14.20 11.51
C CYS A 26 6.87 -15.52 11.39
N ASN A 27 5.64 -15.61 11.91
CA ASN A 27 4.66 -16.70 11.81
C ASN A 27 5.14 -18.13 12.12
N ASN A 28 6.37 -18.30 12.59
CA ASN A 28 7.03 -19.60 12.72
C ASN A 28 7.64 -19.81 14.12
N GLN A 29 7.41 -18.89 15.05
CA GLN A 29 7.97 -18.94 16.40
C GLN A 29 6.89 -18.75 17.45
N LEU A 30 6.83 -19.69 18.40
CA LEU A 30 6.04 -19.53 19.61
C LEU A 30 6.74 -18.50 20.52
N LEU A 31 5.97 -17.53 21.01
CA LEU A 31 6.41 -16.47 21.91
C LEU A 31 5.72 -16.63 23.25
N SER A 32 6.47 -16.93 24.30
CA SER A 32 5.95 -16.81 25.65
C SER A 32 5.66 -15.34 25.95
N PRO A 33 4.53 -14.98 26.59
CA PRO A 33 4.29 -13.62 27.05
C PRO A 33 5.37 -13.10 28.03
N TYR A 34 6.10 -14.00 28.69
CA TYR A 34 7.22 -13.64 29.57
C TYR A 34 8.51 -13.26 28.82
N ASP A 35 8.63 -13.64 27.55
CA ASP A 35 9.81 -13.36 26.72
C ASP A 35 9.63 -12.09 25.85
N LEU A 36 8.49 -11.40 25.99
CA LEU A 36 8.19 -10.20 25.23
C LEU A 36 8.99 -9.01 25.76
N LEU A 37 9.71 -8.34 24.87
CA LEU A 37 10.50 -7.15 25.16
C LEU A 37 9.95 -5.94 24.41
N PHE A 38 10.15 -4.77 25.00
CA PHE A 38 9.77 -3.51 24.39
C PHE A 38 10.88 -3.01 23.45
N CYS A 39 10.51 -2.63 22.22
CA CYS A 39 11.46 -2.14 21.24
C CYS A 39 11.62 -0.62 21.34
N GLU A 40 12.71 -0.20 21.97
CA GLU A 40 13.03 1.22 22.18
C GLU A 40 13.17 2.00 20.85
N LEU A 41 13.70 1.37 19.80
CA LEU A 41 13.81 2.00 18.48
C LEU A 41 12.42 2.31 17.91
N THR A 42 11.50 1.36 17.95
CA THR A 42 10.13 1.56 17.44
C THR A 42 9.40 2.61 18.26
N GLU A 43 9.56 2.62 19.59
CA GLU A 43 8.97 3.67 20.43
C GLU A 43 9.51 5.07 20.09
N SER A 44 10.83 5.18 19.91
CA SER A 44 11.47 6.45 19.55
C SER A 44 10.95 6.98 18.23
N LEU A 45 10.78 6.09 17.23
CA LEU A 45 10.21 6.44 15.92
C LEU A 45 8.75 6.89 16.02
N LEU A 46 7.93 6.19 16.82
CA LEU A 46 6.53 6.56 17.04
C LEU A 46 6.41 7.92 17.71
N LYS A 47 7.23 8.21 18.74
CA LYS A 47 7.26 9.53 19.40
C LYS A 47 7.74 10.64 18.47
N GLN A 48 8.76 10.37 17.66
CA GLN A 48 9.31 11.37 16.75
C GLN A 48 8.32 11.77 15.67
N TYR A 49 7.57 10.82 15.11
CA TYR A 49 6.70 11.06 13.97
C TYR A 49 5.20 11.09 14.31
N GLU A 50 4.82 11.10 15.58
CA GLU A 50 3.42 10.99 16.06
C GLU A 50 2.42 11.86 15.26
N ASN A 51 2.81 13.08 14.89
CA ASN A 51 1.97 14.04 14.16
C ASN A 51 2.07 13.95 12.63
N GLU A 52 2.99 13.16 12.10
CA GLU A 52 3.29 13.01 10.67
C GLU A 52 2.78 11.68 10.10
N VAL A 53 2.56 10.66 10.95
CA VAL A 53 2.11 9.34 10.53
C VAL A 53 0.61 9.34 10.19
N SER A 54 0.27 8.73 9.06
CA SER A 54 -1.09 8.36 8.65
C SER A 54 -1.50 6.99 9.23
N SER A 55 -2.80 6.72 9.29
CA SER A 55 -3.33 5.44 9.77
C SER A 55 -3.17 4.27 8.77
N ILE A 56 -2.53 4.48 7.62
CA ILE A 56 -2.59 3.55 6.49
C ILE A 56 -1.30 2.75 6.37
N ARG A 57 -0.23 3.34 5.81
CA ARG A 57 0.97 2.59 5.36
C ARG A 57 2.25 3.43 5.35
N ASP A 58 2.56 4.07 6.45
CA ASP A 58 3.87 4.71 6.59
C ASP A 58 4.97 3.70 6.86
N ARG A 59 6.17 4.07 6.40
CA ARG A 59 7.36 3.23 6.53
C ARG A 59 8.52 4.08 7.02
N ILE A 60 9.42 3.45 7.75
CA ILE A 60 10.71 4.03 8.11
C ILE A 60 11.78 3.39 7.22
N GLU A 61 12.60 4.23 6.60
CA GLU A 61 13.83 3.79 5.93
C GLU A 61 15.00 3.95 6.90
N LEU A 62 15.70 2.84 7.18
CA LEU A 62 16.88 2.81 8.03
C LEU A 62 18.14 2.80 7.15
N PHE A 63 19.07 3.70 7.43
CA PHE A 63 20.34 3.80 6.73
C PHE A 63 21.47 3.11 7.52
N SER A 64 22.51 2.65 6.83
CA SER A 64 23.66 1.96 7.44
C SER A 64 24.47 2.83 8.39
N ASN A 65 24.37 4.16 8.27
CA ASN A 65 24.96 5.13 9.19
C ASN A 65 24.16 5.27 10.52
N GLY A 66 23.10 4.49 10.71
CA GLY A 66 22.25 4.53 11.90
C GLY A 66 21.16 5.60 11.89
N THR A 67 21.06 6.40 10.84
CA THR A 67 19.98 7.39 10.68
C THR A 67 18.73 6.78 10.08
N TRP A 68 17.59 7.47 10.20
CA TRP A 68 16.32 7.03 9.66
C TRP A 68 15.48 8.18 9.12
N THR A 69 14.58 7.87 8.19
CA THR A 69 13.61 8.84 7.65
C THR A 69 12.21 8.23 7.47
N LEU A 70 11.19 9.06 7.66
CA LEU A 70 9.81 8.72 7.34
C LEU A 70 9.60 8.75 5.83
N ARG A 71 9.15 7.62 5.27
CA ARG A 71 8.71 7.49 3.89
C ARG A 71 7.19 7.45 3.89
N GLY A 72 6.60 8.53 3.36
CA GLY A 72 5.16 8.59 3.12
C GLY A 72 4.70 7.56 2.09
N GLU A 73 3.39 7.34 2.06
CA GLU A 73 2.74 6.34 1.23
C GLU A 73 3.20 6.40 -0.24
N ASN A 74 3.64 5.26 -0.76
CA ASN A 74 3.99 5.12 -2.17
C ASN A 74 2.68 5.15 -2.96
N LYS A 75 2.22 6.35 -3.34
CA LYS A 75 1.06 6.56 -4.23
C LYS A 75 1.39 5.92 -5.57
N LEU A 76 1.20 4.61 -5.69
CA LEU A 76 1.13 3.93 -6.97
C LEU A 76 0.04 4.66 -7.75
N ARG A 77 0.50 5.48 -8.70
CA ARG A 77 -0.36 6.16 -9.66
C ARG A 77 -1.12 5.07 -10.41
N HIS A 78 -2.31 4.73 -9.95
CA HIS A 78 -3.39 4.48 -10.89
C HIS A 78 -3.68 5.83 -11.56
N SER A 79 -2.76 6.24 -12.45
CA SER A 79 -3.07 7.24 -13.45
C SER A 79 -4.22 6.65 -14.24
N THR A 80 -5.40 7.14 -13.93
CA THR A 80 -6.60 6.96 -14.72
C THR A 80 -6.20 7.31 -16.15
N LYS A 81 -5.98 6.30 -17.00
CA LYS A 81 -5.87 6.50 -18.43
C LYS A 81 -7.25 6.97 -18.86
N ARG A 82 -7.52 8.27 -18.72
CA ARG A 82 -8.66 8.91 -19.38
C ARG A 82 -8.45 8.60 -20.86
N ARG A 83 -9.23 7.65 -21.38
CA ARG A 83 -9.39 7.49 -22.82
C ARG A 83 -9.89 8.84 -23.31
N ALA A 84 -9.02 9.58 -24.00
CA ALA A 84 -9.46 10.65 -24.88
C ALA A 84 -10.27 9.98 -25.99
N SER A 85 -11.58 9.88 -25.81
CA SER A 85 -12.50 9.68 -26.92
C SER A 85 -12.76 11.06 -27.49
N ASP A 86 -11.95 11.41 -28.49
CA ASP A 86 -12.12 12.59 -29.32
C ASP A 86 -13.56 12.64 -29.83
N SER A 87 -14.29 13.69 -29.45
CA SER A 87 -15.53 14.09 -30.10
C SER A 87 -15.16 15.11 -31.15
N SER A 88 -15.15 14.72 -32.42
CA SER A 88 -15.07 15.65 -33.55
C SER A 88 -16.18 15.39 -34.55
N ASN A 89 -17.26 16.14 -34.32
CA ASN A 89 -18.23 16.73 -35.24
C ASN A 89 -18.38 16.15 -36.65
N ASN A 90 -19.53 15.53 -36.84
CA ASN A 90 -20.22 15.31 -38.10
C ASN A 90 -20.50 16.67 -38.79
N THR A 91 -19.82 16.96 -39.90
CA THR A 91 -20.21 18.05 -40.82
C THR A 91 -20.16 17.56 -42.26
N ASP A 92 -21.36 17.56 -42.83
CA ASP A 92 -21.81 17.16 -44.14
C ASP A 92 -21.23 18.04 -45.27
N ARG A 93 -20.63 17.46 -46.33
CA ARG A 93 -20.53 18.08 -47.68
C ARG A 93 -20.44 17.05 -48.82
N ASN A 94 -21.50 17.10 -49.63
CA ASN A 94 -21.82 16.44 -50.90
C ASN A 94 -20.88 16.82 -52.07
N GLY A 95 -20.62 15.88 -53.00
CA GLY A 95 -19.75 16.08 -54.19
C GLY A 95 -19.78 14.98 -55.27
N LYS A 96 -20.90 14.88 -56.00
CA LYS A 96 -21.12 14.44 -57.41
C LYS A 96 -20.10 13.57 -58.20
N THR A 97 -20.60 12.39 -58.64
CA THR A 97 -20.75 11.88 -60.04
C THR A 97 -19.55 11.39 -60.87
N GLN A 98 -19.60 10.13 -61.35
CA GLN A 98 -19.62 9.65 -62.78
C GLN A 98 -19.18 8.17 -62.89
N LYS A 99 -20.06 7.21 -63.24
CA LYS A 99 -20.47 6.67 -64.57
C LYS A 99 -19.74 5.36 -64.97
N ARG A 100 -20.54 4.27 -65.04
CA ARG A 100 -20.57 3.09 -65.96
C ARG A 100 -19.26 2.70 -66.67
N SER A 101 -18.85 1.42 -66.72
CA SER A 101 -19.40 0.38 -67.62
C SER A 101 -18.74 -1.00 -67.34
N ALA A 102 -19.47 -2.10 -67.53
CA ALA A 102 -18.96 -3.45 -67.81
C ALA A 102 -19.27 -3.80 -69.29
N PRO A 103 -18.94 -4.98 -69.84
CA PRO A 103 -17.84 -5.94 -69.62
C PRO A 103 -17.05 -6.20 -70.94
N GLN A 104 -16.02 -7.05 -70.90
CA GLN A 104 -15.77 -8.13 -71.87
C GLN A 104 -15.11 -9.30 -71.15
#